data_AF-A0A485D1J7-F1
#
_entry.id   AF-A0A485D1J7-F1
#
_cell.length_a   1.000
_cell.length_b   1.000
_cell.length_c   1.000
_cell.angle_alpha   90.00
_cell.angle_beta   90.00
_cell.angle_gamma   90.00
#
_symmetry.space_group_name_H-M   'P 1'
#
loop_
_entity.id
_entity.type
_entity.pdbx_description
1 polymer ?
#
loop_
_entity_poly.entity_id
_entity_poly.type
_entity_poly.pdbx_seq_one_letter_code
_entity_poly.pdbx_strand_id
1 'polypeptide(L)'
;MRFCLSPVTIVGNAVRNSIFSKWSMDFRNHTFNYPEYKKVRRLLLALAIICTLGVLIFYPLVMKLGFSAEWIASVPSSRYILPYLFLALAISPLTVIELIFGSHFYFLRIQVEQLAITLLAFLVLPYFGQSYPIAVLTFSLLTLLRYLFIWRQMNRRAFSLSQQMTQP
;
A
#
# COMPACT_ATOMS: atom_id res chain seq x y z
N MET A 1 15.76 -7.06 1.32
CA MET A 1 14.37 -6.55 1.19
C MET A 1 14.10 -5.21 1.91
N ARG A 2 14.62 -4.98 3.14
CA ARG A 2 14.41 -3.71 3.90
C ARG A 2 14.77 -2.43 3.13
N PHE A 3 15.82 -2.48 2.31
CA PHE A 3 16.28 -1.32 1.53
C PHE A 3 15.24 -0.81 0.52
N CYS A 4 14.52 -1.70 -0.17
CA CYS A 4 13.48 -1.30 -1.14
C CYS A 4 12.20 -0.78 -0.47
N LEU A 5 11.93 -1.24 0.76
CA LEU A 5 10.75 -0.85 1.54
C LEU A 5 10.93 0.48 2.28
N SER A 6 12.16 0.80 2.69
CA SER A 6 12.52 2.03 3.40
C SER A 6 11.90 3.30 2.80
N PRO A 7 12.17 3.69 1.54
CA PRO A 7 11.66 4.94 0.99
C PRO A 7 10.13 4.96 0.92
N VAL A 8 9.53 3.82 0.62
CA VAL A 8 8.07 3.66 0.59
C VAL A 8 7.46 3.84 1.98
N THR A 9 8.04 3.24 3.01
CA THR A 9 7.53 3.37 4.39
C THR A 9 7.69 4.78 4.94
N ILE A 10 8.82 5.44 4.66
CA ILE A 10 9.08 6.81 5.12
C ILE A 10 8.10 7.78 4.47
N VAL A 11 8.02 7.78 3.14
CA VAL A 11 7.12 8.67 2.39
C VAL A 11 5.66 8.35 2.72
N GLY A 12 5.29 7.06 2.73
CA GLY A 12 3.94 6.61 3.04
C GLY A 12 3.49 7.05 4.43
N ASN A 13 4.33 6.87 5.46
CA ASN A 13 4.02 7.29 6.83
C ASN A 13 3.96 8.81 6.98
N ALA A 14 4.86 9.55 6.33
CA ALA A 14 4.85 11.01 6.34
C ALA A 14 3.53 11.56 5.76
N VAL A 15 3.13 11.07 4.58
CA VAL A 15 1.84 11.45 3.98
C VAL A 15 0.69 11.01 4.87
N ARG A 16 0.71 9.77 5.38
CA ARG A 16 -0.32 9.22 6.29
C ARG A 16 -0.52 10.09 7.53
N ASN A 17 0.55 10.54 8.16
CA ASN A 17 0.46 11.38 9.36
C ASN A 17 -0.05 12.79 9.03
N SER A 18 0.38 13.36 7.91
CA SER A 18 -0.09 14.67 7.45
C SER A 18 -1.59 14.66 7.14
N ILE A 19 -2.06 13.67 6.37
CA ILE A 19 -3.50 13.53 6.07
C ILE A 19 -4.30 13.17 7.31
N PHE A 20 -3.74 12.37 8.23
CA PHE A 20 -4.43 12.02 9.47
C PHE A 20 -4.72 13.26 10.30
N SER A 21 -3.72 14.13 10.48
CA SER A 21 -3.86 15.38 11.22
C SER A 21 -4.94 16.28 10.60
N LYS A 22 -4.85 16.52 9.28
CA LYS A 22 -5.82 17.38 8.58
C LYS A 22 -7.24 16.84 8.58
N TRP A 23 -7.42 15.59 8.16
CA TRP A 23 -8.74 14.99 8.06
C TRP A 23 -9.40 14.78 9.42
N SER A 24 -8.62 14.67 10.50
CA SER A 24 -9.17 14.68 11.86
C SER A 24 -9.73 16.05 12.24
N MET A 25 -9.14 17.15 11.75
CA MET A 25 -9.73 18.49 11.93
C MET A 25 -11.02 18.63 11.13
N ASP A 26 -11.04 18.19 9.87
CA ASP A 26 -12.23 18.20 9.02
C ASP A 26 -13.37 17.40 9.66
N PHE A 27 -13.06 16.22 10.22
CA PHE A 27 -14.02 15.40 10.96
C PHE A 27 -14.62 16.13 12.16
N ARG A 28 -13.79 16.79 12.97
CA ARG A 28 -14.28 17.58 14.13
C ARG A 28 -15.15 18.77 13.70
N ASN A 29 -14.89 19.33 12.53
CA ASN A 29 -15.69 20.42 11.96
C ASN A 29 -16.89 19.92 11.14
N HIS A 30 -17.19 18.61 11.16
CA HIS A 30 -18.27 17.98 10.37
C HIS A 30 -18.21 18.28 8.86
N THR A 31 -16.99 18.43 8.33
CA THR A 31 -16.75 18.70 6.91
C THR A 31 -15.87 17.61 6.31
N PHE A 32 -15.91 17.49 4.98
CA PHE A 32 -14.99 16.62 4.26
C PHE A 32 -14.52 17.24 2.94
N ASN A 33 -13.24 17.56 2.86
CA ASN A 33 -12.64 18.17 1.67
C ASN A 33 -12.35 17.13 0.58
N TYR A 34 -13.37 16.80 -0.21
CA TYR A 34 -13.23 15.85 -1.32
C TYR A 34 -12.23 16.28 -2.42
N PRO A 35 -12.12 17.58 -2.80
CA PRO A 35 -11.06 18.04 -3.68
C PRO A 35 -9.64 17.74 -3.15
N GLU A 36 -9.41 17.92 -1.85
CA GLU A 36 -8.14 17.55 -1.20
C GLU A 36 -7.89 16.04 -1.28
N TYR A 37 -8.89 15.20 -1.02
CA TYR A 37 -8.78 13.75 -1.20
C TYR A 37 -8.30 13.37 -2.61
N LYS A 38 -8.86 13.99 -3.67
CA LYS A 38 -8.40 13.76 -5.04
C LYS A 38 -6.96 14.23 -5.29
N LYS A 39 -6.52 15.32 -4.64
CA LYS A 39 -5.13 15.80 -4.73
C LYS A 39 -4.17 14.81 -4.05
N VAL A 40 -4.48 14.39 -2.82
CA VAL A 40 -3.69 13.40 -2.06
C VAL A 40 -3.57 12.09 -2.84
N ARG A 41 -4.67 11.58 -3.42
CA ARG A 41 -4.66 10.36 -4.23
C ARG A 41 -3.71 10.48 -5.44
N ARG A 42 -3.73 11.62 -6.15
CA ARG A 42 -2.81 11.86 -7.27
C ARG A 42 -1.36 11.96 -6.82
N LEU A 43 -1.10 12.62 -5.68
CA LEU A 43 0.22 12.71 -5.07
C LEU A 43 0.76 11.31 -4.72
N LEU A 44 -0.02 10.49 -4.03
CA LEU A 44 0.37 9.12 -3.66
C LEU A 44 0.65 8.25 -4.88
N LEU A 45 -0.14 8.38 -5.94
CA LEU A 45 0.09 7.68 -7.20
C LEU A 45 1.40 8.14 -7.85
N ALA A 46 1.66 9.44 -7.93
CA ALA A 46 2.91 9.98 -8.47
C ALA A 46 4.13 9.52 -7.66
N LEU A 47 4.05 9.57 -6.32
CA LEU A 47 5.10 9.10 -5.42
C LEU A 47 5.33 7.59 -5.56
N ALA A 48 4.26 6.80 -5.69
CA ALA A 48 4.36 5.37 -5.94
C ALA A 48 5.09 5.06 -7.27
N ILE A 49 4.79 5.80 -8.34
CA ILE A 49 5.51 5.67 -9.62
C ILE A 49 6.99 6.00 -9.42
N ILE A 50 7.30 7.15 -8.82
CA ILE A 50 8.67 7.62 -8.60
C ILE A 50 9.46 6.60 -7.75
N CYS A 51 8.90 6.12 -6.64
CA CYS A 51 9.54 5.11 -5.80
C CYS A 51 9.74 3.79 -6.55
N THR A 52 8.75 3.34 -7.33
CA THR A 52 8.83 2.06 -8.07
C THR A 52 9.89 2.13 -9.17
N LEU A 53 9.91 3.22 -9.96
CA LEU A 53 10.95 3.46 -10.97
C LEU A 53 12.32 3.65 -10.32
N GLY A 54 12.36 4.33 -9.17
CA GLY A 54 13.56 4.52 -8.37
C GLY A 54 14.19 3.19 -7.98
N VAL A 55 13.40 2.27 -7.42
CA VAL A 55 13.86 0.91 -7.09
C VAL A 55 14.20 0.13 -8.37
N LEU A 56 13.45 0.27 -9.45
CA LEU A 56 13.74 -0.47 -10.69
C LEU A 56 15.12 -0.09 -11.29
N ILE A 57 15.45 1.20 -11.31
CA ILE A 57 16.62 1.75 -12.01
C ILE A 57 17.83 1.83 -11.07
N PHE A 58 17.68 2.46 -9.90
CA PHE A 58 18.82 2.78 -9.03
C PHE A 58 19.22 1.61 -8.13
N TYR A 59 18.29 0.73 -7.74
CA TYR A 59 18.64 -0.43 -6.92
C TYR A 59 19.70 -1.34 -7.57
N PRO A 60 19.53 -1.83 -8.82
CA PRO A 60 20.57 -2.65 -9.45
C PRO A 60 21.87 -1.87 -9.68
N LEU A 61 21.81 -0.56 -9.92
CA LEU A 61 22.98 0.29 -10.12
C LEU A 61 23.81 0.40 -8.83
N VAL A 62 23.17 0.74 -7.71
CA VAL A 62 23.82 0.87 -6.40
C VAL A 62 24.38 -0.47 -5.93
N MET A 63 23.63 -1.56 -6.10
CA MET A 63 24.08 -2.90 -5.65
C MET A 63 25.29 -3.40 -6.45
N LYS A 64 25.42 -3.01 -7.72
CA LYS A 64 26.59 -3.37 -8.56
C LYS A 64 27.83 -2.51 -8.31
N LEU A 65 27.66 -1.27 -7.84
CA LEU A 65 28.76 -0.31 -7.70
C LEU A 65 29.53 -0.41 -6.37
N GLY A 66 28.96 -1.03 -5.33
CA GLY A 66 29.62 -1.01 -4.02
C GLY A 66 29.19 -2.08 -3.01
N PHE A 67 28.45 -3.11 -3.43
CA PHE A 67 27.96 -4.15 -2.52
C PHE A 67 28.42 -5.56 -2.91
N SER A 68 28.44 -6.47 -1.92
CA SER A 68 28.90 -7.85 -2.10
C SER A 68 28.02 -8.67 -3.05
N ALA A 69 28.52 -9.82 -3.50
CA ALA A 69 27.82 -10.72 -4.43
C ALA A 69 26.42 -11.14 -3.95
N GLU A 70 26.19 -11.25 -2.64
CA GLU A 70 24.89 -11.55 -2.04
C GLU A 70 23.84 -10.46 -2.31
N TRP A 71 24.25 -9.19 -2.27
CA TRP A 71 23.37 -8.05 -2.55
C TRP A 71 23.00 -7.99 -4.03
N ILE A 72 23.93 -8.33 -4.92
CA ILE A 72 23.68 -8.43 -6.36
C ILE A 72 22.71 -9.57 -6.65
N ALA A 73 22.85 -10.73 -5.97
CA ALA A 73 21.94 -11.87 -6.09
C ALA A 73 20.51 -11.56 -5.60
N SER A 74 20.31 -10.49 -4.82
CA SER A 74 18.99 -10.06 -4.34
C SER A 74 18.20 -9.20 -5.32
N VAL A 75 18.82 -8.75 -6.43
CA VAL A 75 18.20 -7.89 -7.46
C VAL A 75 16.99 -8.53 -8.16
N PRO A 76 17.00 -9.82 -8.57
CA PRO A 76 15.81 -10.44 -9.16
C PRO A 76 14.64 -10.45 -8.18
N SER A 77 14.90 -10.77 -6.91
CA SER A 77 13.90 -10.81 -5.85
C SER A 77 13.24 -9.45 -5.59
N SER A 78 13.97 -8.34 -5.76
CA SER A 78 13.40 -7.00 -5.59
C SER A 78 12.43 -6.62 -6.71
N ARG A 79 12.56 -7.19 -7.91
CA ARG A 79 11.63 -6.94 -9.02
C ARG A 79 10.27 -7.57 -8.78
N TYR A 80 10.23 -8.75 -8.15
CA TYR A 80 8.98 -9.43 -7.81
C TYR A 80 8.15 -8.68 -6.77
N ILE A 81 8.78 -7.86 -5.91
CA ILE A 81 8.07 -7.08 -4.87
C ILE A 81 7.61 -5.69 -5.35
N LEU A 82 8.01 -5.26 -6.54
CA LEU A 82 7.64 -3.94 -7.08
C LEU A 82 6.12 -3.71 -7.19
N PRO A 83 5.31 -4.67 -7.69
CA PRO A 83 3.85 -4.48 -7.74
C PRO A 83 3.25 -4.25 -6.36
N TYR A 84 3.76 -4.95 -5.34
CA TYR A 84 3.36 -4.76 -3.95
C TYR A 84 3.79 -3.39 -3.42
N LEU A 85 5.04 -2.97 -3.66
CA LEU A 85 5.57 -1.66 -3.23
C LEU A 85 4.74 -0.50 -3.79
N PHE A 86 4.40 -0.58 -5.07
CA PHE A 86 3.57 0.40 -5.76
C PHE A 86 2.21 0.53 -5.07
N LEU A 87 1.50 -0.59 -4.88
CA LEU A 87 0.16 -0.59 -4.29
C LEU A 87 0.17 -0.18 -2.81
N ALA A 88 1.19 -0.61 -2.07
CA ALA A 88 1.36 -0.23 -0.67
C ALA A 88 1.47 1.29 -0.51
N LEU A 89 2.28 1.97 -1.33
CA LEU A 89 2.40 3.43 -1.25
C LEU A 89 1.17 4.15 -1.81
N ALA A 90 0.64 3.68 -2.95
CA ALA A 90 -0.47 4.35 -3.62
C ALA A 90 -1.78 4.29 -2.84
N ILE A 91 -2.01 3.20 -2.09
CA ILE A 91 -3.32 2.89 -1.50
C ILE A 91 -3.27 2.88 0.03
N SER A 92 -2.20 2.39 0.67
CA SER A 92 -2.19 2.23 2.13
C SER A 92 -2.44 3.53 2.90
N PRO A 93 -1.85 4.69 2.54
CA PRO A 93 -2.11 5.93 3.28
C PRO A 93 -3.58 6.36 3.18
N LEU A 94 -4.27 6.08 2.07
CA LEU A 94 -5.69 6.43 1.90
C LEU A 94 -6.61 5.72 2.90
N THR A 95 -6.20 4.59 3.47
CA THR A 95 -6.97 3.87 4.50
C THR A 95 -7.24 4.68 5.76
N VAL A 96 -6.50 5.78 5.97
CA VAL A 96 -6.75 6.76 7.04
C VAL A 96 -8.18 7.31 7.00
N ILE A 97 -8.82 7.39 5.83
CA ILE A 97 -10.21 7.82 5.76
C ILE A 97 -11.16 6.93 6.57
N GLU A 98 -10.93 5.62 6.56
CA GLU A 98 -11.70 4.67 7.38
C GLU A 98 -11.27 4.69 8.84
N LEU A 99 -10.04 5.14 9.14
CA LEU A 99 -9.59 5.30 10.52
C LEU A 99 -10.32 6.46 11.20
N ILE A 100 -10.51 7.55 10.48
CA ILE A 100 -11.06 8.80 11.02
C ILE A 100 -12.59 8.82 10.90
N PHE A 101 -13.12 8.47 9.73
CA PHE A 101 -14.55 8.56 9.44
C PHE A 101 -15.27 7.20 9.41
N GLY A 102 -14.53 6.09 9.51
CA GLY A 102 -15.06 4.74 9.34
C GLY A 102 -15.18 3.96 10.64
N SER A 103 -15.34 2.64 10.51
CA SER A 103 -15.44 1.72 11.64
C SER A 103 -14.07 1.23 12.12
N HIS A 104 -13.86 1.19 13.44
CA HIS A 104 -12.62 0.72 14.07
C HIS A 104 -12.22 -0.70 13.63
N PHE A 105 -13.19 -1.56 13.29
CA PHE A 105 -12.93 -2.95 12.89
C PHE A 105 -12.39 -3.09 11.46
N TYR A 106 -12.45 -2.04 10.63
CA TYR A 106 -12.01 -2.13 9.25
C TYR A 106 -10.50 -2.38 9.13
N PHE A 107 -9.68 -1.76 10.00
CA PHE A 107 -8.24 -2.04 10.05
C PHE A 107 -7.95 -3.48 10.46
N LEU A 108 -8.68 -4.00 11.45
CA LEU A 108 -8.53 -5.38 11.88
C LEU A 108 -8.85 -6.34 10.73
N ARG A 109 -9.92 -6.07 9.98
CA ARG A 109 -10.29 -6.84 8.80
C ARG A 109 -9.17 -6.87 7.75
N ILE A 110 -8.57 -5.72 7.41
CA ILE A 110 -7.45 -5.67 6.45
C ILE A 110 -6.27 -6.55 6.93
N GLN A 111 -5.96 -6.52 8.22
CA GLN A 111 -4.84 -7.28 8.78
C GLN A 111 -5.13 -8.78 8.81
N VAL A 112 -6.35 -9.17 9.16
CA VAL A 112 -6.80 -10.58 9.09
C VAL A 112 -6.78 -11.08 7.64
N GLU A 113 -7.21 -10.26 6.68
CA GLU A 113 -7.12 -10.60 5.24
C GLU A 113 -5.66 -10.76 4.79
N GLN A 114 -4.72 -9.91 5.24
CA GLN A 114 -3.28 -10.10 4.95
C GLN A 114 -2.75 -11.41 5.52
N LEU A 115 -3.13 -11.71 6.77
CA LEU A 115 -2.68 -12.89 7.46
C LEU A 115 -3.19 -14.14 6.75
N ALA A 116 -4.46 -14.17 6.37
CA ALA A 116 -5.06 -15.25 5.60
C ALA A 116 -4.34 -15.47 4.26
N ILE A 117 -4.05 -14.41 3.51
CA ILE A 117 -3.30 -14.50 2.25
C ILE A 117 -1.89 -15.08 2.49
N THR A 118 -1.24 -14.66 3.57
CA THR A 118 0.11 -15.10 3.93
C THR A 118 0.13 -16.58 4.30
N LEU A 119 -0.83 -17.03 5.12
CA LEU A 119 -0.97 -18.44 5.50
C LEU A 119 -1.32 -19.31 4.28
N LEU A 120 -2.23 -18.86 3.42
CA LEU A 120 -2.60 -19.60 2.23
C LEU A 120 -1.41 -19.76 1.27
N ALA A 121 -0.67 -18.67 1.04
CA ALA A 121 0.46 -18.67 0.12
C ALA A 121 1.66 -19.46 0.62
N PHE A 122 2.02 -19.32 1.89
CA PHE A 122 3.30 -19.84 2.41
C PHE A 122 3.18 -21.03 3.36
N LEU A 123 1.97 -21.40 3.79
CA LEU A 123 1.73 -22.59 4.61
C LEU A 123 0.93 -23.64 3.84
N VAL A 124 -0.23 -23.24 3.31
CA VAL A 124 -1.18 -24.18 2.67
C VAL A 124 -0.66 -24.68 1.33
N LEU A 125 -0.27 -23.78 0.42
CA LEU A 125 0.24 -24.16 -0.90
C LEU A 125 1.48 -25.09 -0.84
N PRO A 126 2.53 -24.76 -0.06
CA PRO A 126 3.68 -25.65 0.08
C PRO A 126 3.35 -26.99 0.72
N TYR A 127 2.37 -27.05 1.64
CA TYR A 127 1.90 -28.31 2.22
C TYR A 127 1.35 -29.27 1.16
N PHE A 128 0.74 -28.76 0.09
CA PHE A 128 0.30 -29.54 -1.06
C PHE A 128 1.40 -29.80 -2.11
N GLY A 129 2.67 -29.60 -1.76
CA GLY A 129 3.81 -29.85 -2.65
C GLY A 129 4.00 -28.82 -3.75
N GLN A 130 3.35 -27.65 -3.66
CA GLN A 130 3.50 -26.60 -4.68
C GLN A 130 4.86 -25.91 -4.57
N SER A 131 5.42 -25.55 -5.73
CA SER A 131 6.73 -24.93 -5.81
C SER A 131 6.74 -23.51 -5.23
N TYR A 132 7.88 -23.10 -4.66
CA TYR A 132 8.07 -21.76 -4.10
C TYR A 132 7.68 -20.61 -5.07
N PRO A 133 7.97 -20.67 -6.39
CA PRO A 133 7.49 -19.66 -7.33
C PRO A 133 5.96 -19.51 -7.36
N ILE A 134 5.21 -20.62 -7.28
CA ILE A 134 3.73 -20.61 -7.28
C ILE A 134 3.20 -19.98 -5.99
N ALA A 135 3.83 -20.26 -4.84
CA ALA A 135 3.50 -19.63 -3.57
C ALA A 135 3.67 -18.11 -3.62
N VAL A 136 4.82 -17.62 -4.10
CA VAL A 136 5.12 -16.18 -4.23
C VAL A 136 4.18 -15.50 -5.23
N LEU A 137 3.88 -16.15 -6.35
CA LEU A 137 2.97 -15.63 -7.36
C LEU A 137 1.55 -15.52 -6.80
N THR A 138 1.07 -16.54 -6.09
CA THR A 138 -0.25 -16.54 -5.45
C THR A 138 -0.36 -15.46 -4.39
N PHE A 139 0.65 -15.34 -3.53
CA PHE A 139 0.73 -14.25 -2.55
C PHE A 139 0.59 -12.88 -3.22
N SER A 140 1.33 -12.66 -4.30
CA SER A 140 1.37 -11.37 -5.00
C SER A 140 0.02 -11.05 -5.66
N LEU A 141 -0.61 -12.02 -6.33
CA LEU A 141 -1.92 -11.84 -6.97
C LEU A 141 -3.03 -11.56 -5.95
N LEU A 142 -3.11 -12.34 -4.87
CA LEU A 142 -4.11 -12.14 -3.83
C LEU A 142 -3.94 -10.79 -3.13
N THR A 143 -2.70 -10.41 -2.86
CA THR A 143 -2.38 -9.11 -2.26
C THR A 143 -2.78 -7.95 -3.20
N LEU A 144 -2.55 -8.10 -4.51
CA LEU A 144 -2.98 -7.14 -5.52
C LEU A 144 -4.50 -7.00 -5.57
N LEU A 145 -5.22 -8.12 -5.62
CA LEU A 145 -6.69 -8.13 -5.61
C LEU A 145 -7.24 -7.42 -4.37
N ARG A 146 -6.69 -7.71 -3.19
CA ARG A 146 -7.08 -7.02 -1.97
C ARG A 146 -6.86 -5.52 -2.06
N TYR A 147 -5.71 -5.06 -2.55
CA TYR A 147 -5.45 -3.63 -2.71
C TYR A 147 -6.45 -2.96 -3.67
N LEU A 148 -6.88 -3.64 -4.74
CA LEU A 148 -7.94 -3.13 -5.63
C LEU A 148 -9.28 -2.98 -4.91
N PHE A 149 -9.67 -3.95 -4.06
CA PHE A 149 -10.88 -3.83 -3.24
C PHE A 149 -10.79 -2.66 -2.26
N ILE A 150 -9.67 -2.50 -1.57
CA ILE A 150 -9.42 -1.36 -0.66
C ILE A 150 -9.56 -0.05 -1.45
N TRP A 151 -8.91 0.08 -2.61
CA TRP A 151 -9.00 1.29 -3.43
C TRP A 151 -10.43 1.64 -3.83
N ARG A 152 -11.22 0.64 -4.27
CA ARG A 152 -12.62 0.83 -4.63
C ARG A 152 -13.44 1.28 -3.42
N GLN A 153 -13.21 0.67 -2.25
CA GLN A 153 -13.89 1.03 -1.02
C GLN A 153 -13.54 2.46 -0.57
N MET A 154 -12.26 2.86 -0.59
CA MET A 154 -11.85 4.20 -0.17
C MET A 154 -12.48 5.27 -1.04
N ASN A 155 -12.56 5.04 -2.35
CA ASN A 155 -13.21 5.98 -3.28
C ASN A 155 -14.72 6.07 -3.04
N ARG A 156 -15.39 4.94 -2.78
CA ARG A 156 -16.82 4.93 -2.41
C ARG A 156 -17.06 5.68 -1.11
N ARG A 157 -16.20 5.47 -0.10
CA ARG A 157 -16.31 6.14 1.21
C ARG A 157 -16.11 7.65 1.07
N ALA A 158 -15.06 8.08 0.37
CA ALA A 158 -14.80 9.49 0.12
C ALA A 158 -15.96 10.18 -0.61
N PHE A 159 -16.56 9.50 -1.59
CA PHE A 159 -17.74 10.02 -2.30
C PHE A 159 -18.96 10.11 -1.37
N SER A 160 -19.24 9.07 -0.59
CA SER A 160 -20.35 9.08 0.39
C SER A 160 -20.20 10.19 1.42
N LEU A 161 -19.00 10.39 1.96
CA LEU A 161 -18.70 11.47 2.92
C LEU A 161 -18.92 12.85 2.29
N SER A 162 -18.53 13.01 1.03
CA SER A 162 -18.79 14.25 0.29
C SER A 162 -20.28 14.55 0.11
N GLN A 163 -21.14 13.52 0.04
CA GLN A 163 -22.59 13.73 -0.05
C GLN A 163 -23.22 14.02 1.31
N GLN A 164 -22.83 13.29 2.36
CA GLN A 164 -23.38 13.41 3.70
C GLN A 164 -23.08 14.75 4.37
N MET A 165 -21.88 15.29 4.17
CA MET A 165 -21.43 16.54 4.80
C MET A 165 -21.70 17.80 3.96
N THR A 166 -22.41 17.64 2.84
CA THR A 166 -22.88 18.75 2.00
C THR A 166 -24.40 18.99 2.17
N GLN A 167 -25.10 18.14 2.93
CA GLN A 167 -26.50 18.40 3.28
C GLN A 167 -26.56 19.23 4.58
N PRO A 168 -27.31 20.35 4.58
CA PRO A 168 -27.41 21.26 5.72
C PRO A 168 -28.16 20.65 6.91
#